data_AF-A0AB33QH62-F1
#
_entry.id   AF-A0AB33QH62-F1
#
_cell.length_a   1.000
_cell.length_b   1.000
_cell.length_c   1.000
_cell.angle_alpha   90.00
_cell.angle_beta   90.00
_cell.angle_gamma   90.00
#
_symmetry.space_group_name_H-M   'P 1'
#
loop_
_entity.id
_entity.type
_entity.pdbx_description
1 polymer ?
#
loop_
_entity_poly.entity_id
_entity_poly.type
_entity_poly.pdbx_seq_one_letter_code
_entity_poly.pdbx_strand_id
1 'polypeptide(L)' 'MPTKHIETELWQQIEAKTVETIIQTKVMIKETDILQEIIRKGLQYISTEELRQYALQKKGSK' A
#
# COMPACT_ATOMS: atom_id res chain seq x y z
N MET A 1 -13.12 5.29 7.64
CA MET A 1 -12.35 5.43 6.38
C MET A 1 -11.18 4.47 6.46
N PRO A 2 -10.83 3.76 5.37
CA PRO A 2 -9.71 2.80 5.34
C PRO A 2 -8.40 3.41 5.86
N THR A 3 -8.24 4.72 5.68
CA THR A 3 -7.14 5.55 6.20
C THR A 3 -6.95 5.52 7.71
N LYS A 4 -7.98 5.24 8.52
CA LYS A 4 -7.84 5.13 9.99
C LYS A 4 -7.17 3.84 10.47
N HIS A 5 -7.01 2.85 9.57
CA HIS A 5 -6.41 1.54 9.89
C HIS A 5 -5.11 1.29 9.12
N ILE A 6 -4.64 2.27 8.36
CA ILE A 6 -3.32 2.23 7.71
C ILE A 6 -2.35 2.93 8.63
N GLU A 7 -1.20 2.30 8.89
CA GLU A 7 -0.14 2.91 9.69
C GLU A 7 0.34 4.22 9.04
N THR A 8 0.63 5.23 9.85
CA THR A 8 0.99 6.58 9.37
C THR A 8 2.14 6.54 8.37
N GLU A 9 3.14 5.69 8.59
CA GLU A 9 4.29 5.55 7.70
C GLU A 9 3.89 5.02 6.31
N LEU A 10 3.01 4.01 6.26
CA LEU A 10 2.47 3.50 4.99
C LEU A 10 1.62 4.55 4.26
N TRP A 11 0.87 5.37 5.01
CA TRP A 11 0.10 6.46 4.42
C TRP A 11 1.01 7.52 3.79
N GLN A 12 2.08 7.92 4.47
CA GLN A 12 3.07 8.86 3.93
C GLN A 12 3.73 8.36 2.64
N GLN A 13 3.98 7.05 2.53
CA GLN A 13 4.49 6.44 1.31
C GLN A 13 3.49 6.55 0.15
N ILE A 14 2.19 6.38 0.41
CA ILE A 14 1.12 6.55 -0.59
C ILE A 14 1.07 8.01 -1.05
N GLU A 15 1.13 8.96 -0.12
CA GLU A 15 1.15 10.40 -0.43
C GLU A 15 2.36 10.77 -1.30
N ALA A 16 3.56 10.33 -0.92
CA ALA A 16 4.78 10.58 -1.68
C ALA A 16 4.69 10.02 -3.11
N LYS A 17 4.18 8.79 -3.26
CA LYS A 17 4.02 8.14 -4.56
C LYS A 17 2.94 8.81 -5.43
N THR A 18 1.92 9.39 -4.80
CA THR A 18 0.90 10.19 -5.48
C THR A 18 1.51 11.46 -6.06
N VAL A 19 2.26 12.22 -5.26
CA VAL A 19 2.96 13.42 -5.71
C VAL A 19 3.94 13.09 -6.84
N GLU A 20 4.76 12.05 -6.68
CA GLU A 20 5.70 11.60 -7.71
C GLU A 20 4.97 11.26 -9.03
N THR A 21 3.87 10.52 -8.96
CA THR A 21 3.08 10.14 -10.13
C THR A 21 2.50 11.36 -10.83
N ILE A 22 1.97 12.33 -10.09
CA ILE A 22 1.47 13.60 -10.65
C ILE A 22 2.60 14.35 -11.35
N ILE A 23 3.79 14.44 -10.75
CA ILE A 23 4.95 15.13 -11.33
C ILE A 23 5.37 14.48 -12.65
N GLN A 24 5.44 13.14 -12.69
CA GLN A 24 5.91 12.40 -13.86
C GLN A 24 4.89 12.36 -15.00
N THR A 25 3.61 12.14 -14.67
CA THR A 25 2.56 11.93 -15.67
C THR A 25 1.86 13.22 -16.08
N LYS A 26 1.97 14.29 -15.28
CA LYS A 26 1.17 15.53 -15.39
C LYS A 26 -0.34 15.30 -15.29
N VAL A 27 -0.76 14.16 -14.76
CA VAL A 27 -2.17 13.82 -14.54
C VAL A 27 -2.49 13.94 -13.06
N MET A 28 -3.59 14.64 -12.74
CA MET A 28 -4.11 14.71 -11.38
C MET A 28 -4.72 13.36 -11.00
N ILE A 29 -4.19 12.75 -9.94
CA ILE A 29 -4.63 11.47 -9.38
C ILE A 29 -4.75 11.60 -7.86
N LYS A 30 -5.72 10.90 -7.25
CA LYS A 30 -5.92 10.94 -5.79
C LYS A 30 -5.11 9.85 -5.11
N GLU A 31 -4.81 10.05 -3.84
CA GLU A 31 -4.15 9.06 -2.98
C GLU A 31 -4.97 7.77 -2.91
N THR A 32 -6.31 7.88 -2.96
CA THR A 32 -7.21 6.72 -2.99
C THR A 32 -7.05 5.88 -4.25
N ASP A 33 -6.77 6.51 -5.39
CA ASP A 33 -6.59 5.82 -6.66
C ASP A 33 -5.26 5.05 -6.66
N ILE A 34 -4.20 5.69 -6.17
CA ILE A 34 -2.89 5.06 -5.96
C ILE A 34 -2.99 3.89 -4.97
N LEU A 35 -3.67 4.08 -3.83
CA LEU A 35 -3.90 3.02 -2.85
C LEU A 35 -4.63 1.83 -3.47
N GLN A 36 -5.71 2.07 -4.21
CA GLN A 36 -6.47 1.00 -4.86
C GLN A 36 -5.62 0.24 -5.87
N GLU A 37 -4.82 0.93 -6.67
CA GLU A 37 -3.94 0.31 -7.66
C GLU A 37 -2.84 -0.54 -6.99
N ILE A 38 -2.24 -0.05 -5.91
CA ILE A 38 -1.27 -0.81 -5.11
C ILE A 38 -1.91 -2.06 -4.53
N ILE A 39 -3.11 -1.96 -3.94
CA ILE A 39 -3.83 -3.13 -3.40
C ILE A 39 -4.13 -4.14 -4.50
N ARG A 40 -4.62 -3.70 -5.67
CA ARG A 40 -4.92 -4.60 -6.80
C ARG A 40 -3.68 -5.37 -7.24
N LYS A 41 -2.55 -4.69 -7.41
CA LYS A 41 -1.28 -5.34 -7.75
C LYS A 41 -0.83 -6.27 -6.63
N GLY A 42 -0.91 -5.83 -5.37
CA GLY A 42 -0.62 -6.66 -4.21
C GLY A 42 -1.41 -7.97 -4.24
N LEU A 43 -2.73 -7.92 -4.43
CA LEU A 43 -3.59 -9.09 -4.50
C LEU A 43 -3.30 -10.02 -5.70
N GLN A 44 -2.75 -9.48 -6.80
CA GLN A 44 -2.39 -10.27 -7.97
C GLN A 44 -1.05 -11.00 -7.82
N TYR A 45 -0.07 -10.36 -7.17
CA TYR A 45 1.30 -10.86 -7.11
C TYR A 45 1.67 -11.51 -5.79
N ILE A 46 0.95 -11.21 -4.70
CA ILE A 46 1.26 -11.77 -3.39
C ILE A 46 0.92 -13.26 -3.36
N SER A 47 1.91 -14.06 -2.99
CA SER A 47 1.73 -15.50 -2.82
C SER A 47 1.18 -15.84 -1.44
N THR A 48 0.54 -17.01 -1.33
CA THR A 48 0.12 -17.56 -0.03
C THR A 48 1.30 -17.77 0.91
N GLU A 49 2.49 -18.09 0.38
CA GLU A 49 3.68 -18.29 1.20
C GLU A 49 4.18 -16.99 1.81
N GLU A 50 4.19 -15.87 1.08
CA GLU A 50 4.54 -14.56 1.63
C GLU A 50 3.57 -14.14 2.74
N LEU A 51 2.26 -14.37 2.55
CA LEU A 51 1.26 -14.13 3.58
C LEU A 51 1.44 -15.04 4.80
N ARG A 52 1.82 -16.30 4.59
CA ARG A 52 2.15 -17.25 5.66
C ARG A 52 3.34 -16.76 6.47
N GLN A 53 4.42 -16.34 5.81
CA GLN A 53 5.60 -15.80 6.48
C GLN A 53 5.26 -14.56 7.30
N TYR A 54 4.49 -13.62 6.73
CA TYR A 54 3.99 -12.46 7.46
C TYR A 54 3.20 -12.84 8.72
N ALA A 55 2.28 -13.82 8.60
CA ALA A 55 1.48 -14.29 9.73
C ALA A 55 2.33 -14.96 10.83
N LEU A 56 3.38 -15.70 10.45
CA LEU A 56 4.32 -16.32 11.39
C LEU A 56 5.17 -15.28 12.12
N GLN A 57 5.70 -14.28 11.40
CA GLN A 57 6.44 -13.17 12.00
C GLN A 57 5.58 -12.42 13.02
N LYS A 58 4.32 -12.13 12.66
CA LYS A 58 3.36 -11.48 13.57
C LYS A 58 3.03 -12.30 14.82
N LYS A 59 3.06 -13.64 14.74
CA LYS A 59 2.90 -14.53 15.90
C LYS A 59 4.14 -14.56 16.80
N GLY A 60 5.34 -14.43 16.23
CA GLY A 60 6.61 -14.45 16.96
C GLY A 60 6.97 -13.12 17.64
N SER A 61 6.35 -12.01 17.25
CA SER A 61 6.52 -10.69 17.88
C SER A 61 5.61 -10.46 19.11
N LYS A 62 5.14 -11.53 19.76
CA LYS A 62 4.37 -11.48 21.00
C LYS A 62 5.15 -12.03 22.18
#